data_AF-A0A7Y5Z6A7-F1
#
_entry.id   AF-A0A7Y5Z6A7-F1
#
_cell.length_a   1.000
_cell.length_b   1.000
_cell.length_c   1.000
_cell.angle_alpha   90.00
_cell.angle_beta   90.00
_cell.angle_gamma   90.00
#
_symmetry.space_group_name_H-M   'P 1'
#
loop_
_entity.id
_entity.type
_entity.pdbx_description
1 polymer ?
#
loop_
_entity_poly.entity_id
_entity_poly.type
_entity_poly.pdbx_seq_one_letter_code
_entity_poly.pdbx_strand_id
1 'polypeptide(L)'
;MDMLAAARLGDEIAHGFGVAAMVAGAVAGALIGAAVVAATVATGGVALAIMAGSIAAGGLSMFQIIKGLNTIFNLPEPTTGVLVMGSLNVQINNRNAMRAGADVSSSCSGLPMNHPIWPFPVLIAEGSATVFINGRPAARLQSKMVCGAHIKSGSPNTFIGGPTVAVAFVLDLEGWLHTGLEALGMVAMGAAAVLAAMAGAAAFAGFVVIGGAMMGGMALLGQLGDRLGPGYRDLLQGIAGMALLGLGPKMARLGATPTPRAAAYKAGVTEADIMAIPKGSRPPPRDYLEGPYVDKHLKTFEEEGGSFLFTSDDIANPKYGSFNPNKFVMAKSDLNAVVAEYKKTGDVSVLESALGYDPGSLVGKDIYMMNLDNPKVLMPTGNEGGVNSLWRPGGLTHPGGMREAVLDNVPIAHGNDINALMTTRDVVRIQ
;
A
#
# COMPACT_ATOMS: atom_id res chain seq x y z
N MET A 1 38.02 3.77 18.13
CA MET A 1 37.03 4.20 19.13
C MET A 1 36.77 5.67 18.90
N ASP A 2 35.53 6.04 18.70
CA ASP A 2 35.20 7.42 18.38
C ASP A 2 35.42 8.30 19.61
N MET A 3 36.07 9.44 19.40
CA MET A 3 36.21 10.48 20.40
C MET A 3 35.07 11.47 20.19
N LEU A 4 34.28 11.71 21.24
CA LEU A 4 33.12 12.60 21.16
C LEU A 4 33.38 13.88 21.95
N ALA A 5 32.81 14.99 21.51
CA ALA A 5 32.99 16.29 22.15
C ALA A 5 32.61 16.21 23.64
N ALA A 6 33.48 16.72 24.53
CA ALA A 6 33.25 16.66 25.96
C ALA A 6 32.06 17.53 26.37
N ALA A 7 31.19 17.01 27.25
CA ALA A 7 30.03 17.75 27.74
C ALA A 7 30.42 18.68 28.89
N ARG A 8 29.78 19.86 28.92
CA ARG A 8 30.05 20.95 29.85
C ARG A 8 28.76 21.53 30.41
N LEU A 9 28.87 22.19 31.56
CA LEU A 9 27.78 22.94 32.18
C LEU A 9 27.21 23.96 31.19
N GLY A 10 25.90 23.91 30.94
CA GLY A 10 25.18 24.74 29.98
C GLY A 10 25.05 24.10 28.59
N ASP A 11 25.63 22.92 28.34
CA ASP A 11 25.41 22.23 27.07
C ASP A 11 23.97 21.68 27.04
N GLU A 12 23.45 21.56 25.83
CA GLU A 12 22.04 21.29 25.57
C GLU A 12 21.78 19.79 25.47
N ILE A 13 20.59 19.37 25.85
CA ILE A 13 20.09 18.01 25.62
C ILE A 13 18.91 18.04 24.65
N ALA A 14 18.76 16.99 23.85
CA ALA A 14 17.66 16.83 22.92
C ALA A 14 17.18 15.38 22.85
N HIS A 15 15.95 15.23 22.38
CA HIS A 15 15.54 13.98 21.78
C HIS A 15 15.54 14.16 20.27
N GLY A 16 15.93 13.10 19.56
CA GLY A 16 15.78 13.06 18.12
C GLY A 16 14.30 13.03 17.72
N PHE A 17 14.07 13.17 16.42
CA PHE A 17 12.75 13.02 15.82
C PHE A 17 12.32 11.54 15.65
N GLY A 18 13.15 10.58 16.08
CA GLY A 18 13.00 9.16 15.78
C GLY A 18 11.67 8.56 16.26
N VAL A 19 11.28 8.81 17.52
CA VAL A 19 9.99 8.33 18.05
C VAL A 19 8.80 8.89 17.27
N ALA A 20 8.78 10.20 17.03
CA ALA A 20 7.69 10.82 16.27
C ALA A 20 7.62 10.30 14.82
N ALA A 21 8.77 10.11 14.18
CA ALA A 21 8.86 9.53 12.84
C ALA A 21 8.30 8.10 12.81
N MET A 22 8.69 7.26 13.76
CA MET A 22 8.18 5.88 13.87
C MET A 22 6.68 5.85 14.12
N VAL A 23 6.15 6.69 15.01
CA VAL A 23 4.70 6.76 15.27
C VAL A 23 3.95 7.20 14.03
N ALA A 24 4.39 8.27 13.35
CA ALA A 24 3.77 8.76 12.12
C ALA A 24 3.80 7.69 11.01
N GLY A 25 4.96 7.04 10.83
CA GLY A 25 5.12 5.95 9.88
C GLY A 25 4.24 4.73 10.20
N ALA A 26 4.15 4.36 11.48
CA ALA A 26 3.31 3.26 11.94
C ALA A 26 1.82 3.52 11.70
N VAL A 27 1.35 4.75 11.92
CA VAL A 27 -0.03 5.16 11.61
C VAL A 27 -0.30 5.09 10.12
N ALA A 28 0.60 5.63 9.28
CA ALA A 28 0.48 5.52 7.83
C ALA A 28 0.47 4.05 7.38
N GLY A 29 1.35 3.23 7.97
CA GLY A 29 1.40 1.80 7.72
C GLY A 29 0.14 1.06 8.14
N ALA A 30 -0.49 1.42 9.26
CA ALA A 30 -1.78 0.87 9.66
C ALA A 30 -2.89 1.18 8.65
N LEU A 31 -2.97 2.43 8.18
CA LEU A 31 -3.97 2.84 7.19
C LEU A 31 -3.79 2.09 5.86
N ILE A 32 -2.55 1.95 5.41
CA ILE A 32 -2.22 1.22 4.19
C ILE A 32 -2.51 -0.27 4.38
N GLY A 33 -2.11 -0.87 5.50
CA GLY A 33 -2.41 -2.26 5.83
C GLY A 33 -3.91 -2.54 5.81
N ALA A 34 -4.72 -1.64 6.37
CA ALA A 34 -6.18 -1.76 6.36
C ALA A 34 -6.73 -1.72 4.92
N ALA A 35 -6.17 -0.87 4.05
CA ALA A 35 -6.54 -0.84 2.65
C ALA A 35 -6.12 -2.12 1.89
N VAL A 36 -4.98 -2.73 2.22
CA VAL A 36 -4.56 -4.04 1.68
C VAL A 36 -5.53 -5.15 2.11
N VAL A 37 -5.88 -5.20 3.40
CA VAL A 37 -6.85 -6.17 3.93
C VAL A 37 -8.19 -6.03 3.24
N ALA A 38 -8.71 -4.79 3.12
CA ALA A 38 -9.96 -4.52 2.42
C ALA A 38 -9.91 -4.90 0.94
N ALA A 39 -8.76 -4.73 0.27
CA ALA A 39 -8.57 -5.06 -1.13
C ALA A 39 -8.48 -6.57 -1.41
N THR A 40 -8.16 -7.40 -0.41
CA THR A 40 -7.91 -8.84 -0.57
C THR A 40 -8.97 -9.74 0.08
N VAL A 41 -9.97 -9.16 0.77
CA VAL A 41 -10.94 -9.90 1.61
C VAL A 41 -10.22 -10.78 2.64
N ALA A 42 -9.02 -10.36 3.07
CA ALA A 42 -8.26 -11.09 4.08
C ALA A 42 -9.00 -11.05 5.42
N THR A 43 -9.13 -12.20 6.07
CA THR A 43 -9.76 -12.32 7.40
C THR A 43 -8.88 -13.13 8.34
N GLY A 44 -9.15 -13.03 9.64
CA GLY A 44 -8.44 -13.78 10.68
C GLY A 44 -6.92 -13.50 10.68
N GLY A 45 -6.12 -14.57 10.72
CA GLY A 45 -4.67 -14.49 10.88
C GLY A 45 -3.95 -13.76 9.74
N VAL A 46 -4.44 -13.84 8.50
CA VAL A 46 -3.85 -13.14 7.34
C VAL A 46 -4.00 -11.64 7.49
N ALA A 47 -5.18 -11.17 7.90
CA ALA A 47 -5.41 -9.74 8.13
C ALA A 47 -4.50 -9.19 9.24
N LEU A 48 -4.33 -9.95 10.33
CA LEU A 48 -3.42 -9.57 11.42
C LEU A 48 -1.96 -9.49 10.98
N ALA A 49 -1.48 -10.47 10.20
CA ALA A 49 -0.12 -10.46 9.68
C ALA A 49 0.13 -9.26 8.74
N ILE A 50 -0.81 -8.96 7.85
CA ILE A 50 -0.73 -7.78 6.96
C ILE A 50 -0.69 -6.50 7.77
N MET A 51 -1.57 -6.34 8.76
CA MET A 51 -1.60 -5.15 9.60
C MET A 51 -0.31 -4.96 10.40
N ALA A 52 0.14 -6.01 11.09
CA ALA A 52 1.37 -5.99 11.88
C ALA A 52 2.60 -5.67 11.01
N GLY A 53 2.72 -6.34 9.86
CA GLY A 53 3.81 -6.09 8.92
C GLY A 53 3.78 -4.69 8.33
N SER A 54 2.59 -4.16 8.03
CA SER A 54 2.43 -2.79 7.49
C SER A 54 2.78 -1.71 8.52
N ILE A 55 2.36 -1.90 9.79
CA ILE A 55 2.71 -1.01 10.91
C ILE A 55 4.23 -0.98 11.10
N ALA A 56 4.86 -2.16 11.17
CA ALA A 56 6.31 -2.29 11.31
C ALA A 56 7.04 -1.63 10.13
N ALA A 57 6.65 -1.97 8.90
CA ALA A 57 7.26 -1.42 7.69
C ALA A 57 7.14 0.10 7.64
N GLY A 58 5.95 0.65 7.92
CA GLY A 58 5.74 2.09 7.93
C GLY A 58 6.58 2.81 8.99
N GLY A 59 6.59 2.29 10.22
CA GLY A 59 7.34 2.88 11.33
C GLY A 59 8.86 2.88 11.09
N LEU A 60 9.43 1.72 10.72
CA LEU A 60 10.86 1.59 10.45
C LEU A 60 11.30 2.39 9.21
N SER A 61 10.47 2.41 8.16
CA SER A 61 10.82 3.13 6.93
C SER A 61 10.85 4.65 7.18
N MET A 62 9.86 5.19 7.90
CA MET A 62 9.86 6.62 8.24
C MET A 62 11.01 6.99 9.19
N PHE A 63 11.36 6.11 10.13
CA PHE A 63 12.55 6.28 10.95
C PHE A 63 13.83 6.37 10.12
N GLN A 64 14.03 5.46 9.17
CA GLN A 64 15.18 5.46 8.27
C GLN A 64 15.25 6.73 7.42
N ILE A 65 14.11 7.23 6.91
CA ILE A 65 14.06 8.51 6.18
C ILE A 65 14.61 9.65 7.04
N ILE A 66 14.08 9.81 8.26
CA ILE A 66 14.47 10.92 9.13
C ILE A 66 15.92 10.77 9.61
N LYS A 67 16.36 9.55 9.94
CA LYS A 67 17.76 9.27 10.29
C LYS A 67 18.70 9.61 9.14
N GLY A 68 18.34 9.24 7.92
CA GLY A 68 19.10 9.57 6.71
C GLY A 68 19.19 11.07 6.48
N LEU A 69 18.05 11.78 6.53
CA LEU A 69 17.99 13.24 6.39
C LEU A 69 18.80 13.96 7.47
N ASN A 70 18.68 13.53 8.73
CA ASN A 70 19.47 14.09 9.84
C ASN A 70 20.96 13.93 9.59
N THR A 71 21.39 12.77 9.09
CA THR A 71 22.81 12.50 8.82
C THR A 71 23.33 13.31 7.62
N ILE A 72 22.54 13.45 6.56
CA ILE A 72 22.93 14.16 5.32
C ILE A 72 22.95 15.68 5.54
N PHE A 73 21.91 16.22 6.19
CA PHE A 73 21.68 17.67 6.28
C PHE A 73 22.01 18.25 7.66
N ASN A 74 22.44 17.44 8.62
CA ASN A 74 22.67 17.85 10.00
C ASN A 74 21.50 18.68 10.56
N LEU A 75 20.29 18.12 10.44
CA LEU A 75 19.06 18.83 10.77
C LEU A 75 19.07 19.27 12.24
N PRO A 76 18.56 20.48 12.53
CA PRO A 76 18.59 21.01 13.88
C PRO A 76 17.65 20.22 14.80
N GLU A 77 18.20 19.69 15.90
CA GLU A 77 17.41 19.06 16.94
C GLU A 77 16.91 20.10 17.95
N PRO A 78 15.61 20.11 18.29
CA PRO A 78 15.07 21.06 19.25
C PRO A 78 15.64 20.80 20.65
N THR A 79 16.11 21.85 21.31
CA THR A 79 16.59 21.76 22.69
C THR A 79 15.44 21.36 23.60
N THR A 80 15.63 20.30 24.38
CA THR A 80 14.64 19.82 25.35
C THR A 80 15.01 20.16 26.79
N GLY A 81 16.26 20.55 27.04
CA GLY A 81 16.77 20.95 28.34
C GLY A 81 18.23 21.37 28.26
N VAL A 82 18.78 21.81 29.40
CA VAL A 82 20.17 22.28 29.51
C VAL A 82 20.80 21.71 30.77
N LEU A 83 22.07 21.33 30.69
CA LEU A 83 22.88 20.84 31.80
C LEU A 83 23.17 21.96 32.81
N VAL A 84 22.86 21.77 34.10
CA VAL A 84 22.92 22.84 35.11
C VAL A 84 23.79 22.55 36.33
N MET A 85 24.34 21.34 36.44
CA MET A 85 25.22 20.97 37.54
C MET A 85 26.40 20.19 36.98
N GLY A 86 27.65 20.58 37.28
CA GLY A 86 28.84 19.91 36.79
C GLY A 86 29.91 19.75 37.88
N SER A 87 31.08 19.25 37.52
CA SER A 87 32.24 19.17 38.42
C SER A 87 32.63 20.53 39.02
N LEU A 88 32.95 20.55 40.32
CA LEU A 88 33.35 21.77 41.02
C LEU A 88 34.80 22.19 40.76
N ASN A 89 35.64 21.31 40.24
CA ASN A 89 37.08 21.54 40.10
C ASN A 89 37.69 21.06 38.79
N VAL A 90 36.93 20.39 37.94
CA VAL A 90 37.35 20.04 36.58
C VAL A 90 36.52 20.85 35.60
N GLN A 91 37.20 21.64 34.79
CA GLN A 91 36.58 22.49 33.79
C GLN A 91 37.12 22.16 32.41
N ILE A 92 36.26 22.29 31.40
CA ILE A 92 36.60 22.17 29.99
C ILE A 92 36.15 23.46 29.31
N ASN A 93 37.09 24.19 28.72
CA ASN A 93 36.85 25.54 28.18
C ASN A 93 36.15 26.48 29.17
N ASN A 94 36.64 26.57 30.41
CA ASN A 94 36.11 27.41 31.49
C ASN A 94 34.65 27.12 31.89
N ARG A 95 34.14 25.94 31.55
CA ARG A 95 32.81 25.45 31.97
C ARG A 95 32.98 24.14 32.69
N ASN A 96 32.24 23.95 33.78
CA ASN A 96 32.35 22.74 34.61
C ASN A 96 32.11 21.49 33.74
N ALA A 97 32.99 20.50 33.87
CA ALA A 97 32.89 19.27 33.11
C ALA A 97 31.78 18.36 33.67
N MET A 98 31.13 17.60 32.79
CA MET A 98 29.93 16.82 33.14
C MET A 98 30.25 15.35 33.42
N ARG A 99 29.55 14.75 34.39
CA ARG A 99 29.77 13.39 34.90
C ARG A 99 28.48 12.58 34.90
N ALA A 100 28.55 11.37 34.35
CA ALA A 100 27.46 10.42 34.45
C ALA A 100 27.23 9.99 35.91
N GLY A 101 25.96 9.83 36.29
CA GLY A 101 25.54 9.40 37.61
C GLY A 101 25.69 10.43 38.73
N ALA A 102 26.05 11.68 38.40
CA ALA A 102 26.12 12.78 39.38
C ALA A 102 25.47 14.07 38.88
N ASP A 103 25.70 14.40 37.62
CA ASP A 103 25.36 15.69 37.08
C ASP A 103 24.02 15.64 36.32
N VAL A 104 23.32 16.78 36.22
CA VAL A 104 21.90 16.83 35.80
C VAL A 104 21.61 17.95 34.81
N SER A 105 20.54 17.78 34.02
CA SER A 105 19.82 18.91 33.41
C SER A 105 18.81 19.51 34.40
N SER A 106 18.34 20.74 34.15
CA SER A 106 17.31 21.38 34.98
C SER A 106 15.92 20.76 34.80
N SER A 107 15.64 20.33 33.59
CA SER A 107 14.36 19.77 33.14
C SER A 107 14.56 19.02 31.83
N CYS A 108 13.48 18.38 31.35
CA CYS A 108 13.40 17.91 29.98
C CYS A 108 11.96 18.03 29.45
N SER A 109 11.77 18.67 28.31
CA SER A 109 10.44 18.83 27.69
C SER A 109 9.90 17.56 27.02
N GLY A 110 10.77 16.58 26.71
CA GLY A 110 10.41 15.34 26.04
C GLY A 110 9.96 15.50 24.58
N LEU A 111 10.06 16.71 24.02
CA LEU A 111 9.66 16.99 22.64
C LEU A 111 10.48 16.16 21.62
N PRO A 112 9.86 15.71 20.51
CA PRO A 112 8.45 15.93 20.16
C PRO A 112 7.45 14.95 20.82
N MET A 113 7.84 13.72 21.17
CA MET A 113 6.89 12.67 21.60
C MET A 113 7.48 11.62 22.56
N ASN A 114 8.60 11.90 23.21
CA ASN A 114 9.26 10.90 24.05
C ASN A 114 8.55 10.74 25.39
N HIS A 115 8.40 11.81 26.15
CA HIS A 115 7.71 11.76 27.44
C HIS A 115 7.01 13.09 27.72
N PRO A 116 6.02 13.16 28.64
CA PRO A 116 5.49 14.42 29.12
C PRO A 116 6.58 15.32 29.70
N ILE A 117 6.33 16.62 29.83
CA ILE A 117 7.31 17.55 30.41
C ILE A 117 7.74 17.07 31.80
N TRP A 118 9.06 16.96 32.01
CA TRP A 118 9.68 16.67 33.30
C TRP A 118 10.27 17.97 33.87
N PRO A 119 9.55 18.67 34.76
CA PRO A 119 9.95 19.97 35.29
C PRO A 119 10.94 19.85 36.47
N PHE A 120 11.73 18.80 36.51
CA PHE A 120 12.65 18.48 37.60
C PHE A 120 14.01 18.00 37.05
N PRO A 121 15.08 18.01 37.87
CA PRO A 121 16.40 17.67 37.39
C PRO A 121 16.48 16.25 36.81
N VAL A 122 17.11 16.12 35.65
CA VAL A 122 17.26 14.84 34.95
C VAL A 122 18.72 14.42 34.97
N LEU A 123 19.02 13.23 35.48
CA LEU A 123 20.38 12.72 35.66
C LEU A 123 21.01 12.28 34.33
N ILE A 124 22.30 12.59 34.14
CA ILE A 124 23.11 11.98 33.07
C ILE A 124 23.31 10.51 33.42
N ALA A 125 22.86 9.60 32.56
CA ALA A 125 22.92 8.17 32.79
C ALA A 125 24.15 7.51 32.18
N GLU A 126 24.73 8.11 31.13
CA GLU A 126 25.82 7.51 30.37
C GLU A 126 27.08 8.39 30.33
N GLY A 127 28.24 7.74 30.16
CA GLY A 127 29.51 8.42 29.97
C GLY A 127 30.61 7.49 29.47
N SER A 128 31.86 7.94 29.51
CA SER A 128 33.02 7.16 29.11
C SER A 128 33.34 6.04 30.10
N ALA A 129 33.54 4.82 29.59
CA ALA A 129 34.04 3.70 30.38
C ALA A 129 35.52 3.82 30.77
N THR A 130 36.29 4.72 30.14
CA THR A 130 37.74 4.81 30.33
C THR A 130 38.22 6.17 30.82
N VAL A 131 37.40 7.22 30.74
CA VAL A 131 37.73 8.57 31.18
C VAL A 131 36.82 8.95 32.34
N PHE A 132 37.43 9.30 33.47
CA PHE A 132 36.72 9.61 34.69
C PHE A 132 37.02 11.04 35.16
N ILE A 133 35.99 11.73 35.63
CA ILE A 133 36.08 13.06 36.24
C ILE A 133 35.54 12.93 37.67
N ASN A 134 36.38 13.24 38.66
CA ASN A 134 36.10 12.99 40.08
C ASN A 134 35.61 11.56 40.38
N GLY A 135 36.22 10.56 39.75
CA GLY A 135 35.88 9.15 39.94
C GLY A 135 34.59 8.68 39.24
N ARG A 136 33.95 9.53 38.42
CA ARG A 136 32.73 9.18 37.68
C ARG A 136 32.95 9.22 36.17
N PRO A 137 32.28 8.38 35.37
CA PRO A 137 32.38 8.40 33.91
C PRO A 137 32.15 9.80 33.35
N ALA A 138 33.06 10.26 32.50
CA ALA A 138 32.98 11.59 31.90
C ALA A 138 31.89 11.61 30.81
N ALA A 139 30.95 12.54 30.92
CA ALA A 139 29.88 12.70 29.94
C ALA A 139 30.38 13.48 28.71
N ARG A 140 29.80 13.15 27.55
CA ARG A 140 30.20 13.66 26.24
C ARG A 140 29.00 13.70 25.31
N LEU A 141 29.16 14.27 24.12
CA LEU A 141 28.15 14.28 23.06
C LEU A 141 27.53 12.88 22.92
N GLN A 142 26.23 12.83 22.69
CA GLN A 142 25.39 11.63 22.61
C GLN A 142 25.22 10.80 23.89
N SER A 143 25.88 11.15 25.01
CA SER A 143 25.60 10.47 26.29
C SER A 143 24.14 10.68 26.69
N LYS A 144 23.44 9.60 27.02
CA LYS A 144 22.03 9.69 27.39
C LYS A 144 21.80 10.10 28.85
N MET A 145 20.69 10.80 29.04
CA MET A 145 20.05 11.12 30.30
C MET A 145 19.14 9.95 30.71
N VAL A 146 18.72 9.88 31.98
CA VAL A 146 17.78 8.83 32.45
C VAL A 146 16.42 8.87 31.73
N CYS A 147 16.05 10.02 31.15
CA CYS A 147 14.82 10.18 30.38
C CYS A 147 14.94 9.73 28.91
N GLY A 148 16.13 9.36 28.44
CA GLY A 148 16.40 9.00 27.04
C GLY A 148 16.95 10.13 26.16
N ALA A 149 16.82 11.41 26.59
CA ALA A 149 17.46 12.53 25.90
C ALA A 149 18.97 12.32 25.83
N HIS A 150 19.61 12.83 24.79
CA HIS A 150 21.07 12.79 24.66
C HIS A 150 21.67 14.19 24.70
N ILE A 151 22.93 14.29 25.12
CA ILE A 151 23.68 15.55 25.07
C ILE A 151 23.97 15.90 23.61
N LYS A 152 23.43 17.02 23.13
CA LYS A 152 23.48 17.42 21.71
C LYS A 152 24.48 18.54 21.39
N SER A 153 25.06 19.18 22.41
CA SER A 153 26.17 20.12 22.23
C SER A 153 27.33 19.81 23.17
N GLY A 154 28.53 20.23 22.80
CA GLY A 154 29.75 19.85 23.52
C GLY A 154 30.91 20.80 23.23
N SER A 155 32.08 20.47 23.78
CA SER A 155 33.32 21.21 23.53
C SER A 155 33.72 21.21 22.05
N PRO A 156 34.14 22.35 21.49
CA PRO A 156 34.59 22.42 20.09
C PRO A 156 35.98 21.81 19.88
N ASN A 157 36.76 21.57 20.94
CA ASN A 157 38.17 21.19 20.83
C ASN A 157 38.67 20.19 21.87
N THR A 158 37.81 19.76 22.80
CA THR A 158 38.13 18.74 23.79
C THR A 158 37.23 17.53 23.57
N PHE A 159 37.85 16.38 23.34
CA PHE A 159 37.13 15.15 23.01
C PHE A 159 37.45 14.06 24.04
N ILE A 160 36.43 13.27 24.38
CA ILE A 160 36.51 12.16 25.34
C ILE A 160 36.28 10.85 24.58
N GLY A 161 37.29 10.00 24.56
CA GLY A 161 37.23 8.66 23.97
C GLY A 161 36.73 7.58 24.95
N GLY A 162 36.77 6.33 24.48
CA GLY A 162 36.39 5.14 25.24
C GLY A 162 34.95 4.69 24.97
N PRO A 163 34.61 3.40 25.21
CA PRO A 163 33.24 2.90 25.05
C PRO A 163 32.25 3.65 25.96
N THR A 164 30.97 3.61 25.64
CA THR A 164 29.92 4.16 26.51
C THR A 164 29.56 3.16 27.60
N VAL A 165 29.44 3.63 28.84
CA VAL A 165 28.90 2.86 29.97
C VAL A 165 27.68 3.57 30.53
N ALA A 166 26.62 2.82 30.79
CA ALA A 166 25.45 3.29 31.52
C ALA A 166 25.67 3.06 33.02
N VAL A 167 25.54 4.12 33.82
CA VAL A 167 25.61 4.08 35.30
C VAL A 167 24.25 4.32 35.95
N ALA A 168 23.22 4.53 35.14
CA ALA A 168 21.82 4.57 35.56
C ALA A 168 20.94 4.01 34.44
N PHE A 169 19.69 3.67 34.79
CA PHE A 169 18.70 3.25 33.82
C PHE A 169 18.38 4.37 32.81
N VAL A 170 18.28 4.02 31.54
CA VAL A 170 17.92 4.94 30.45
C VAL A 170 16.54 4.54 29.92
N LEU A 171 15.58 5.47 29.99
CA LEU A 171 14.28 5.32 29.34
C LEU A 171 14.42 5.54 27.82
N ASP A 172 15.03 4.59 27.12
CA ASP A 172 15.37 4.69 25.70
C ASP A 172 14.19 4.35 24.78
N LEU A 173 13.13 5.17 24.82
CA LEU A 173 11.89 4.92 24.07
C LEU A 173 12.12 4.81 22.57
N GLU A 174 13.07 5.56 22.01
CA GLU A 174 13.44 5.43 20.59
C GLU A 174 14.00 4.05 20.29
N GLY A 175 15.01 3.59 21.04
CA GLY A 175 15.60 2.27 20.86
C GLY A 175 14.59 1.14 21.09
N TRP A 176 13.74 1.27 22.11
CA TRP A 176 12.70 0.29 22.43
C TRP A 176 11.63 0.20 21.34
N LEU A 177 11.15 1.34 20.84
CA LEU A 177 10.14 1.37 19.78
C LEU A 177 10.72 0.81 18.47
N HIS A 178 11.96 1.17 18.12
CA HIS A 178 12.65 0.61 16.95
C HIS A 178 12.74 -0.91 17.04
N THR A 179 13.28 -1.43 18.15
CA THR A 179 13.40 -2.88 18.39
C THR A 179 12.03 -3.58 18.39
N GLY A 180 11.02 -2.94 18.98
CA GLY A 180 9.65 -3.45 19.00
C GLY A 180 9.02 -3.56 17.61
N LEU A 181 9.25 -2.56 16.75
CA LEU A 181 8.77 -2.58 15.37
C LEU A 181 9.52 -3.62 14.51
N GLU A 182 10.83 -3.79 14.71
CA GLU A 182 11.59 -4.86 14.06
C GLU A 182 11.06 -6.24 14.45
N ALA A 183 10.84 -6.46 15.76
CA ALA A 183 10.26 -7.71 16.25
C ALA A 183 8.86 -7.95 15.69
N LEU A 184 8.01 -6.92 15.66
CA LEU A 184 6.67 -6.98 15.06
C LEU A 184 6.74 -7.35 13.58
N GLY A 185 7.65 -6.74 12.83
CA GLY A 185 7.86 -7.02 11.41
C GLY A 185 8.34 -8.46 11.17
N MET A 186 9.29 -8.95 11.97
CA MET A 186 9.76 -10.33 11.89
C MET A 186 8.66 -11.34 12.23
N VAL A 187 7.87 -11.09 13.28
CA VAL A 187 6.73 -11.95 13.63
C VAL A 187 5.68 -11.94 12.53
N ALA A 188 5.36 -10.78 11.96
CA ALA A 188 4.43 -10.66 10.85
C ALA A 188 4.90 -11.42 9.60
N MET A 189 6.19 -11.32 9.27
CA MET A 189 6.80 -12.07 8.16
C MET A 189 6.78 -13.58 8.41
N GLY A 190 7.10 -14.03 9.63
CA GLY A 190 7.01 -15.44 10.02
C GLY A 190 5.59 -15.97 9.93
N ALA A 191 4.61 -15.21 10.44
CA ALA A 191 3.20 -15.56 10.33
C ALA A 191 2.73 -15.62 8.87
N ALA A 192 3.12 -14.65 8.04
CA ALA A 192 2.81 -14.64 6.62
C ALA A 192 3.42 -15.85 5.89
N ALA A 193 4.65 -16.25 6.23
CA ALA A 193 5.30 -17.43 5.68
C ALA A 193 4.53 -18.72 6.04
N VAL A 194 4.11 -18.87 7.31
CA VAL A 194 3.32 -20.02 7.77
C VAL A 194 1.97 -20.05 7.04
N LEU A 195 1.28 -18.92 6.94
CA LEU A 195 0.00 -18.81 6.25
C LEU A 195 0.12 -19.12 4.75
N ALA A 196 1.20 -18.65 4.10
CA ALA A 196 1.50 -18.98 2.71
C ALA A 196 1.79 -20.47 2.51
N ALA A 197 2.51 -21.11 3.44
CA ALA A 197 2.73 -22.56 3.44
C ALA A 197 1.42 -23.34 3.59
N MET A 198 0.54 -22.91 4.49
CA MET A 198 -0.79 -23.51 4.67
C MET A 198 -1.67 -23.36 3.43
N ALA A 199 -1.53 -22.24 2.69
CA ALA A 199 -2.24 -22.02 1.43
C ALA A 199 -1.70 -22.87 0.25
N GLY A 200 -0.53 -23.48 0.40
CA GLY A 200 0.05 -24.44 -0.55
C GLY A 200 1.41 -24.03 -1.11
N ALA A 201 2.07 -24.99 -1.77
CA ALA A 201 3.46 -24.83 -2.23
C ALA A 201 3.65 -23.65 -3.20
N ALA A 202 2.68 -23.39 -4.09
CA ALA A 202 2.75 -22.27 -5.02
C ALA A 202 2.68 -20.90 -4.31
N ALA A 203 1.80 -20.77 -3.31
CA ALA A 203 1.68 -19.54 -2.52
C ALA A 203 2.94 -19.29 -1.68
N PHE A 204 3.49 -20.34 -1.07
CA PHE A 204 4.76 -20.25 -0.34
C PHE A 204 5.94 -19.90 -1.24
N ALA A 205 6.05 -20.52 -2.43
CA ALA A 205 7.09 -20.20 -3.40
C ALA A 205 6.98 -18.73 -3.85
N GLY A 206 5.78 -18.25 -4.14
CA GLY A 206 5.51 -16.84 -4.45
C GLY A 206 5.96 -15.90 -3.31
N PHE A 207 5.61 -16.22 -2.07
CA PHE A 207 6.05 -15.47 -0.89
C PHE A 207 7.58 -15.39 -0.78
N VAL A 208 8.28 -16.52 -0.93
CA VAL A 208 9.75 -16.58 -0.84
C VAL A 208 10.40 -15.79 -1.98
N VAL A 209 9.93 -15.92 -3.21
CA VAL A 209 10.49 -15.20 -4.37
C VAL A 209 10.28 -13.69 -4.22
N ILE A 210 9.07 -13.25 -3.88
CA ILE A 210 8.76 -11.83 -3.69
C ILE A 210 9.55 -11.26 -2.52
N GLY A 211 9.54 -11.95 -1.36
CA GLY A 211 10.28 -11.52 -0.18
C GLY A 211 11.79 -11.46 -0.42
N GLY A 212 12.35 -12.46 -1.11
CA GLY A 212 13.76 -12.50 -1.50
C GLY A 212 14.14 -11.36 -2.46
N ALA A 213 13.30 -11.09 -3.47
CA ALA A 213 13.50 -9.97 -4.40
C ALA A 213 13.45 -8.61 -3.68
N MET A 214 12.52 -8.43 -2.74
CA MET A 214 12.43 -7.21 -1.93
C MET A 214 13.67 -7.02 -1.06
N MET A 215 14.10 -8.06 -0.33
CA MET A 215 15.30 -8.00 0.50
C MET A 215 16.56 -7.72 -0.33
N GLY A 216 16.71 -8.39 -1.48
CA GLY A 216 17.83 -8.18 -2.40
C GLY A 216 17.85 -6.76 -2.98
N GLY A 217 16.69 -6.25 -3.40
CA GLY A 217 16.54 -4.88 -3.90
C GLY A 217 16.90 -3.83 -2.84
N MET A 218 16.43 -4.03 -1.60
CA MET A 218 16.74 -3.13 -0.47
C MET A 218 18.23 -3.17 -0.10
N ALA A 219 18.87 -4.34 -0.16
CA ALA A 219 20.30 -4.47 0.06
C ALA A 219 21.10 -3.71 -1.02
N LEU A 220 20.70 -3.82 -2.29
CA LEU A 220 21.32 -3.08 -3.40
C LEU A 220 21.16 -1.56 -3.23
N LEU A 221 19.96 -1.09 -2.87
CA LEU A 221 19.72 0.32 -2.56
C LEU A 221 20.60 0.80 -1.41
N GLY A 222 20.80 -0.03 -0.38
CA GLY A 222 21.68 0.30 0.73
C GLY A 222 23.14 0.45 0.29
N GLN A 223 23.64 -0.47 -0.52
CA GLN A 223 25.01 -0.39 -1.09
C GLN A 223 25.19 0.83 -1.98
N LEU A 224 24.17 1.18 -2.77
CA LEU A 224 24.18 2.41 -3.57
C LEU A 224 24.21 3.64 -2.66
N GLY A 225 23.41 3.66 -1.60
CA GLY A 225 23.40 4.73 -0.61
C GLY A 225 24.75 4.90 0.08
N ASP A 226 25.38 3.81 0.52
CA ASP A 226 26.71 3.83 1.14
C ASP A 226 27.77 4.47 0.21
N ARG A 227 27.65 4.32 -1.12
CA ARG A 227 28.54 4.94 -2.10
C ARG A 227 28.30 6.44 -2.29
N LEU A 228 27.08 6.93 -2.05
CA LEU A 228 26.74 8.35 -2.15
C LEU A 228 27.22 9.15 -0.93
N GLY A 229 27.28 8.49 0.23
CA GLY A 229 27.82 9.05 1.46
C GLY A 229 27.00 8.69 2.69
N PRO A 230 27.42 9.19 3.88
CA PRO A 230 26.71 8.93 5.13
C PRO A 230 25.23 9.33 5.06
N GLY A 231 24.35 8.49 5.60
CA GLY A 231 22.91 8.74 5.67
C GLY A 231 22.11 8.38 4.42
N TYR A 232 22.73 8.30 3.24
CA TYR A 232 22.00 7.97 2.00
C TYR A 232 21.44 6.54 1.99
N ARG A 233 22.11 5.59 2.66
CA ARG A 233 21.56 4.24 2.87
C ARG A 233 20.20 4.29 3.54
N ASP A 234 20.14 4.92 4.72
CA ASP A 234 18.91 5.01 5.50
C ASP A 234 17.85 5.79 4.71
N LEU A 235 18.21 6.88 4.05
CA LEU A 235 17.28 7.67 3.25
C LEU A 235 16.66 6.86 2.10
N LEU A 236 17.49 6.23 1.26
CA LEU A 236 17.02 5.50 0.08
C LEU A 236 16.21 4.26 0.46
N GLN A 237 16.66 3.51 1.47
CA GLN A 237 15.92 2.35 1.97
C GLN A 237 14.59 2.79 2.58
N GLY A 238 14.57 3.83 3.41
CA GLY A 238 13.34 4.34 4.00
C GLY A 238 12.32 4.81 2.94
N ILE A 239 12.75 5.56 1.92
CA ILE A 239 11.88 5.98 0.82
C ILE A 239 11.31 4.78 0.06
N ALA A 240 12.18 3.82 -0.30
CA ALA A 240 11.75 2.62 -1.02
C ALA A 240 10.78 1.77 -0.19
N GLY A 241 11.03 1.63 1.11
CA GLY A 241 10.13 0.93 2.03
C GLY A 241 8.74 1.57 2.08
N MET A 242 8.67 2.90 2.21
CA MET A 242 7.39 3.63 2.15
C MET A 242 6.70 3.51 0.80
N ALA A 243 7.44 3.57 -0.31
CA ALA A 243 6.88 3.44 -1.66
C ALA A 243 6.30 2.03 -1.89
N LEU A 244 7.05 0.98 -1.52
CA LEU A 244 6.59 -0.41 -1.61
C LEU A 244 5.34 -0.65 -0.77
N LEU A 245 5.30 -0.10 0.45
CA LEU A 245 4.13 -0.15 1.30
C LEU A 245 2.92 0.52 0.63
N GLY A 246 3.09 1.74 0.11
CA GLY A 246 2.03 2.49 -0.58
C GLY A 246 1.50 1.83 -1.86
N LEU A 247 2.31 1.02 -2.54
CA LEU A 247 1.89 0.21 -3.69
C LEU A 247 1.10 -1.04 -3.28
N GLY A 248 1.16 -1.45 -2.01
CA GLY A 248 0.51 -2.63 -1.46
C GLY A 248 -0.95 -2.80 -1.88
N PRO A 249 -1.85 -1.81 -1.66
CA PRO A 249 -3.27 -1.94 -2.01
C PRO A 249 -3.51 -2.17 -3.51
N LYS A 250 -2.70 -1.55 -4.37
CA LYS A 250 -2.80 -1.73 -5.83
C LYS A 250 -2.34 -3.13 -6.24
N MET A 251 -1.22 -3.60 -5.67
CA MET A 251 -0.69 -4.95 -5.93
C MET A 251 -1.65 -6.03 -5.43
N ALA A 252 -2.26 -5.84 -4.27
CA ALA A 252 -3.32 -6.70 -3.74
C ALA A 252 -4.50 -6.86 -4.69
N ARG A 253 -4.96 -5.76 -5.32
CA ARG A 253 -6.06 -5.81 -6.30
C ARG A 253 -5.70 -6.53 -7.59
N LEU A 254 -4.44 -6.45 -8.02
CA LEU A 254 -3.96 -7.15 -9.22
C LEU A 254 -3.87 -8.67 -9.01
N GLY A 255 -3.62 -9.12 -7.77
CA GLY A 255 -3.55 -10.54 -7.40
C GLY A 255 -4.88 -11.15 -6.95
N ALA A 256 -5.91 -10.34 -6.70
CA ALA A 256 -7.24 -10.83 -6.39
C ALA A 256 -7.83 -11.50 -7.63
N THR A 257 -8.04 -12.81 -7.58
CA THR A 257 -8.96 -13.48 -8.50
C THR A 257 -10.31 -12.78 -8.32
N PRO A 258 -10.96 -12.27 -9.38
CA PRO A 258 -12.25 -11.63 -9.24
C PRO A 258 -13.18 -12.61 -8.53
N THR A 259 -13.68 -12.21 -7.37
CA THR A 259 -14.70 -12.98 -6.64
C THR A 259 -15.84 -13.21 -7.63
N PRO A 260 -16.35 -14.45 -7.81
CA PRO A 260 -17.45 -14.68 -8.74
C PRO A 260 -18.59 -13.74 -8.37
N ARG A 261 -18.90 -12.80 -9.28
CA ARG A 261 -20.01 -11.89 -9.06
C ARG A 261 -21.27 -12.73 -9.03
N ALA A 262 -22.09 -12.55 -8.00
CA ALA A 262 -23.36 -13.22 -7.86
C ALA A 262 -24.48 -12.18 -7.97
N ALA A 263 -25.48 -12.48 -8.78
CA ALA A 263 -26.69 -11.68 -8.84
C ALA A 263 -27.47 -11.85 -7.53
N ALA A 264 -28.06 -10.76 -7.03
CA ALA A 264 -28.91 -10.79 -5.85
C ALA A 264 -30.38 -10.98 -6.27
N TYR A 265 -30.83 -12.22 -6.27
CA TYR A 265 -32.24 -12.56 -6.49
C TYR A 265 -33.07 -12.28 -5.24
N LYS A 266 -34.34 -11.97 -5.45
CA LYS A 266 -35.31 -11.90 -4.35
C LYS A 266 -35.49 -13.24 -3.70
N ALA A 267 -35.86 -13.22 -2.41
CA ALA A 267 -36.07 -14.43 -1.64
C ALA A 267 -37.01 -15.42 -2.35
N GLY A 268 -36.55 -16.66 -2.50
CA GLY A 268 -37.31 -17.74 -3.13
C GLY A 268 -37.29 -17.78 -4.65
N VAL A 269 -36.55 -16.89 -5.32
CA VAL A 269 -36.35 -16.92 -6.78
C VAL A 269 -34.93 -17.34 -7.11
N THR A 270 -34.79 -18.23 -8.08
CA THR A 270 -33.51 -18.70 -8.60
C THR A 270 -33.33 -18.35 -10.07
N GLU A 271 -32.09 -18.43 -10.55
CA GLU A 271 -31.76 -18.33 -11.97
C GLU A 271 -32.57 -19.32 -12.83
N ALA A 272 -32.69 -20.57 -12.35
CA ALA A 272 -33.39 -21.62 -13.06
C ALA A 272 -34.87 -21.30 -13.27
N ASP A 273 -35.51 -20.66 -12.28
CA ASP A 273 -36.92 -20.27 -12.37
C ASP A 273 -37.15 -19.27 -13.51
N ILE A 274 -36.23 -18.32 -13.70
CA ILE A 274 -36.32 -17.33 -14.77
C ILE A 274 -35.93 -17.94 -16.13
N MET A 275 -34.94 -18.82 -16.15
CA MET A 275 -34.51 -19.51 -17.37
C MET A 275 -35.55 -20.49 -17.91
N ALA A 276 -36.40 -21.05 -17.04
CA ALA A 276 -37.53 -21.89 -17.42
C ALA A 276 -38.64 -21.12 -18.16
N ILE A 277 -38.69 -19.79 -18.02
CA ILE A 277 -39.66 -18.94 -18.73
C ILE A 277 -39.18 -18.74 -20.19
N PRO A 278 -40.04 -19.04 -21.19
CA PRO A 278 -39.68 -18.89 -22.59
C PRO A 278 -39.21 -17.47 -22.94
N LYS A 279 -38.22 -17.38 -23.83
CA LYS A 279 -37.76 -16.11 -24.40
C LYS A 279 -38.94 -15.37 -25.04
N GLY A 280 -39.05 -14.07 -24.75
CA GLY A 280 -40.17 -13.20 -25.13
C GLY A 280 -41.20 -13.02 -24.01
N SER A 281 -41.17 -13.85 -22.98
CA SER A 281 -42.11 -13.79 -21.85
C SER A 281 -41.41 -13.65 -20.48
N ARG A 282 -40.08 -13.49 -20.46
CA ARG A 282 -39.33 -13.33 -19.21
C ARG A 282 -39.69 -12.00 -18.53
N PRO A 283 -39.89 -11.98 -17.21
CA PRO A 283 -40.35 -10.79 -16.50
C PRO A 283 -39.27 -9.70 -16.45
N PRO A 284 -39.64 -8.45 -16.15
CA PRO A 284 -38.70 -7.38 -15.82
C PRO A 284 -37.71 -7.76 -14.71
N PRO A 285 -36.42 -7.35 -14.80
CA PRO A 285 -35.40 -7.68 -13.81
C PRO A 285 -35.72 -7.25 -12.37
N ARG A 286 -36.42 -6.13 -12.19
CA ARG A 286 -36.86 -5.67 -10.85
C ARG A 286 -37.91 -6.57 -10.21
N ASP A 287 -38.54 -7.48 -10.95
CA ASP A 287 -39.53 -8.40 -10.39
C ASP A 287 -38.84 -9.53 -9.63
N TYR A 288 -37.64 -9.95 -10.06
CA TYR A 288 -36.90 -11.08 -9.49
C TYR A 288 -35.52 -10.74 -8.91
N LEU A 289 -34.97 -9.55 -9.15
CA LEU A 289 -33.74 -9.06 -8.54
C LEU A 289 -34.03 -8.02 -7.44
N GLU A 290 -33.14 -7.96 -6.46
CA GLU A 290 -33.17 -6.95 -5.42
C GLU A 290 -32.95 -5.54 -6.01
N GLY A 291 -33.78 -4.57 -5.61
CA GLY A 291 -33.71 -3.19 -6.10
C GLY A 291 -32.33 -2.55 -5.93
N PRO A 292 -31.72 -2.58 -4.73
CA PRO A 292 -30.38 -2.04 -4.49
C PRO A 292 -29.28 -2.69 -5.35
N TYR A 293 -29.44 -3.96 -5.72
CA TYR A 293 -28.51 -4.63 -6.62
C TYR A 293 -28.61 -4.07 -8.05
N VAL A 294 -29.83 -3.95 -8.57
CA VAL A 294 -30.10 -3.37 -9.90
C VAL A 294 -29.57 -1.94 -9.98
N ASP A 295 -29.83 -1.12 -8.96
CA ASP A 295 -29.40 0.28 -8.93
C ASP A 295 -27.87 0.39 -8.92
N LYS A 296 -27.19 -0.40 -8.07
CA LYS A 296 -25.72 -0.44 -8.02
C LYS A 296 -25.11 -0.93 -9.33
N HIS A 297 -25.75 -1.91 -9.97
CA HIS A 297 -25.29 -2.46 -11.25
C HIS A 297 -25.33 -1.42 -12.35
N LEU A 298 -26.49 -0.77 -12.55
CA LEU A 298 -26.66 0.24 -13.60
C LEU A 298 -25.80 1.48 -13.36
N LYS A 299 -25.63 1.89 -12.09
CA LYS A 299 -24.74 3.00 -11.72
C LYS A 299 -23.29 2.80 -12.19
N THR A 300 -22.83 1.56 -12.28
CA THR A 300 -21.50 1.28 -12.87
C THR A 300 -21.42 1.85 -14.28
N PHE A 301 -22.39 1.53 -15.14
CA PHE A 301 -22.38 1.95 -16.55
C PHE A 301 -22.57 3.46 -16.71
N GLU A 302 -23.28 4.10 -15.79
CA GLU A 302 -23.41 5.56 -15.73
C GLU A 302 -22.09 6.24 -15.33
N GLU A 303 -21.34 5.66 -14.38
CA GLU A 303 -20.10 6.26 -13.85
C GLU A 303 -18.87 6.00 -14.72
N GLU A 304 -18.71 4.78 -15.26
CA GLU A 304 -17.50 4.38 -15.99
C GLU A 304 -17.73 4.14 -17.49
N GLY A 305 -18.98 4.12 -17.94
CA GLY A 305 -19.34 3.78 -19.31
C GLY A 305 -19.47 2.29 -19.58
N GLY A 306 -19.69 1.95 -20.84
CA GLY A 306 -19.80 0.57 -21.32
C GLY A 306 -19.06 0.36 -22.63
N SER A 307 -18.73 -0.88 -22.94
CA SER A 307 -18.03 -1.24 -24.17
C SER A 307 -18.54 -2.57 -24.69
N PHE A 308 -18.41 -2.81 -26.00
CA PHE A 308 -18.73 -4.10 -26.59
C PHE A 308 -17.75 -4.47 -27.70
N LEU A 309 -17.64 -5.78 -27.95
CA LEU A 309 -16.89 -6.31 -29.09
C LEU A 309 -17.80 -6.54 -30.29
N PHE A 310 -17.23 -6.35 -31.47
CA PHE A 310 -17.82 -6.72 -32.74
C PHE A 310 -16.73 -7.09 -33.74
N THR A 311 -17.11 -7.81 -34.78
CA THR A 311 -16.27 -8.25 -35.88
C THR A 311 -16.71 -7.60 -37.19
N SER A 312 -15.86 -7.67 -38.21
CA SER A 312 -16.21 -7.18 -39.55
C SER A 312 -17.48 -7.85 -40.10
N ASP A 313 -17.72 -9.12 -39.76
CA ASP A 313 -18.92 -9.86 -40.18
C ASP A 313 -20.21 -9.24 -39.63
N ASP A 314 -20.16 -8.70 -38.40
CA ASP A 314 -21.34 -8.14 -37.71
C ASP A 314 -21.88 -6.89 -38.41
N ILE A 315 -21.03 -6.20 -39.18
CA ILE A 315 -21.39 -4.98 -39.92
C ILE A 315 -21.41 -5.17 -41.44
N ALA A 316 -21.16 -6.39 -41.94
CA ALA A 316 -20.98 -6.64 -43.38
C ALA A 316 -22.31 -6.66 -44.15
N ASN A 317 -23.43 -7.04 -43.52
CA ASN A 317 -24.70 -7.24 -44.22
C ASN A 317 -25.36 -5.89 -44.58
N PRO A 318 -25.51 -5.53 -45.87
CA PRO A 318 -26.03 -4.22 -46.30
C PRO A 318 -27.50 -3.98 -45.94
N LYS A 319 -28.22 -5.02 -45.50
CA LYS A 319 -29.61 -4.91 -45.02
C LYS A 319 -29.70 -4.20 -43.67
N TYR A 320 -28.64 -4.20 -42.88
CA TYR A 320 -28.61 -3.59 -41.55
C TYR A 320 -27.56 -2.49 -41.54
N GLY A 321 -27.96 -1.24 -41.29
CA GLY A 321 -27.04 -0.08 -41.24
C GLY A 321 -26.62 0.34 -39.83
N SER A 322 -27.12 -0.35 -38.81
CA SER A 322 -26.87 -0.06 -37.40
C SER A 322 -26.83 -1.33 -36.57
N PHE A 323 -26.10 -1.27 -35.45
CA PHE A 323 -26.18 -2.30 -34.42
C PHE A 323 -27.61 -2.35 -33.83
N ASN A 324 -27.94 -3.48 -33.23
CA ASN A 324 -29.23 -3.64 -32.54
C ASN A 324 -29.41 -2.50 -31.51
N PRO A 325 -30.54 -1.77 -31.52
CA PRO A 325 -30.80 -0.72 -30.52
C PRO A 325 -30.79 -1.20 -29.07
N ASN A 326 -30.95 -2.51 -28.84
CA ASN A 326 -30.80 -3.18 -27.54
C ASN A 326 -29.54 -4.06 -27.47
N LYS A 327 -28.45 -3.64 -28.13
CA LYS A 327 -27.17 -4.37 -28.11
C LYS A 327 -26.66 -4.52 -26.67
N PHE A 328 -26.15 -5.71 -26.38
CA PHE A 328 -25.46 -6.02 -25.15
C PHE A 328 -24.14 -5.26 -25.04
N VAL A 329 -23.91 -4.69 -23.85
CA VAL A 329 -22.71 -3.94 -23.49
C VAL A 329 -22.16 -4.46 -22.16
N MET A 330 -20.84 -4.49 -22.06
CA MET A 330 -20.11 -4.84 -20.85
C MET A 330 -19.63 -3.57 -20.15
N ALA A 331 -19.49 -3.60 -18.83
CA ALA A 331 -18.93 -2.47 -18.09
C ALA A 331 -17.51 -2.15 -18.61
N LYS A 332 -17.18 -0.87 -18.80
CA LYS A 332 -15.92 -0.45 -19.45
C LYS A 332 -14.69 -1.00 -18.74
N SER A 333 -14.71 -1.07 -17.41
CA SER A 333 -13.59 -1.63 -16.63
C SER A 333 -13.40 -3.14 -16.84
N ASP A 334 -14.50 -3.89 -16.96
CA ASP A 334 -14.49 -5.33 -17.15
C ASP A 334 -13.94 -5.70 -18.53
N LEU A 335 -14.44 -5.06 -19.59
CA LEU A 335 -14.00 -5.39 -20.95
C LEU A 335 -12.53 -4.99 -21.17
N ASN A 336 -12.10 -3.85 -20.63
CA ASN A 336 -10.68 -3.45 -20.72
C ASN A 336 -9.76 -4.45 -19.99
N ALA A 337 -10.17 -4.98 -18.84
CA ALA A 337 -9.39 -5.99 -18.13
C ALA A 337 -9.27 -7.30 -18.94
N VAL A 338 -10.38 -7.74 -19.54
CA VAL A 338 -10.44 -8.93 -20.41
C VAL A 338 -9.56 -8.75 -21.65
N VAL A 339 -9.66 -7.60 -22.33
CA VAL A 339 -8.84 -7.29 -23.51
C VAL A 339 -7.36 -7.18 -23.15
N ALA A 340 -7.03 -6.63 -21.99
CA ALA A 340 -5.65 -6.59 -21.52
C ALA A 340 -5.09 -7.99 -21.28
N GLU A 341 -5.89 -8.92 -20.77
CA GLU A 341 -5.50 -10.31 -20.56
C GLU A 341 -5.34 -11.07 -21.89
N TYR A 342 -6.26 -10.89 -22.83
CA TYR A 342 -6.12 -11.38 -24.20
C TYR A 342 -4.81 -10.89 -24.85
N LYS A 343 -4.47 -9.59 -24.72
CA LYS A 343 -3.24 -9.03 -25.30
C LYS A 343 -1.95 -9.63 -24.70
N LYS A 344 -1.99 -10.18 -23.48
CA LYS A 344 -0.84 -10.86 -22.88
C LYS A 344 -0.70 -12.30 -23.38
N THR A 345 -1.81 -13.00 -23.54
CA THR A 345 -1.83 -14.44 -23.81
C THR A 345 -1.90 -14.77 -25.30
N GLY A 346 -2.51 -13.90 -26.10
CA GLY A 346 -2.90 -14.17 -27.48
C GLY A 346 -4.05 -15.18 -27.59
N ASP A 347 -4.66 -15.58 -26.48
CA ASP A 347 -5.67 -16.64 -26.43
C ASP A 347 -7.09 -16.05 -26.55
N VAL A 348 -7.70 -16.23 -27.71
CA VAL A 348 -9.03 -15.73 -28.04
C VAL A 348 -10.11 -16.31 -27.12
N SER A 349 -9.89 -17.51 -26.55
CA SER A 349 -10.84 -18.13 -25.63
C SER A 349 -11.08 -17.32 -24.36
N VAL A 350 -10.13 -16.43 -24.00
CA VAL A 350 -10.28 -15.45 -22.90
C VAL A 350 -11.39 -14.45 -23.21
N LEU A 351 -11.45 -13.95 -24.44
CA LEU A 351 -12.52 -13.04 -24.89
C LEU A 351 -13.85 -13.80 -24.93
N GLU A 352 -13.86 -14.99 -25.53
CA GLU A 352 -15.08 -15.78 -25.72
C GLU A 352 -15.73 -16.16 -24.39
N SER A 353 -14.94 -16.67 -23.45
CA SER A 353 -15.42 -17.07 -22.11
C SER A 353 -15.90 -15.87 -21.30
N ALA A 354 -15.20 -14.74 -21.38
CA ALA A 354 -15.55 -13.54 -20.63
C ALA A 354 -16.84 -12.87 -21.13
N LEU A 355 -17.05 -12.85 -22.46
CA LEU A 355 -18.21 -12.22 -23.09
C LEU A 355 -19.39 -13.17 -23.32
N GLY A 356 -19.21 -14.47 -23.13
CA GLY A 356 -20.27 -15.47 -23.35
C GLY A 356 -20.51 -15.78 -24.84
N TYR A 357 -19.44 -15.78 -25.64
CA TYR A 357 -19.47 -16.34 -27.00
C TYR A 357 -19.25 -17.86 -26.95
N ASP A 358 -19.82 -18.57 -27.92
CA ASP A 358 -19.52 -19.99 -28.10
C ASP A 358 -18.03 -20.17 -28.46
N PRO A 359 -17.34 -21.20 -27.92
CA PRO A 359 -15.94 -21.44 -28.21
C PRO A 359 -15.64 -21.50 -29.71
N GLY A 360 -14.65 -20.74 -30.18
CA GLY A 360 -14.25 -20.65 -31.58
C GLY A 360 -14.94 -19.56 -32.40
N SER A 361 -15.93 -18.85 -31.85
CA SER A 361 -16.69 -17.81 -32.57
C SER A 361 -15.85 -16.62 -33.04
N LEU A 362 -14.73 -16.34 -32.36
CA LEU A 362 -13.86 -15.19 -32.61
C LEU A 362 -12.52 -15.59 -33.25
N VAL A 363 -12.25 -16.88 -33.42
CA VAL A 363 -10.98 -17.37 -33.96
C VAL A 363 -10.77 -16.90 -35.40
N GLY A 364 -9.61 -16.28 -35.66
CA GLY A 364 -9.22 -15.83 -37.00
C GLY A 364 -9.98 -14.61 -37.53
N LYS A 365 -10.79 -13.95 -36.69
CA LYS A 365 -11.54 -12.75 -37.07
C LYS A 365 -10.80 -11.47 -36.69
N ASP A 366 -11.08 -10.40 -37.41
CA ASP A 366 -10.71 -9.05 -36.99
C ASP A 366 -11.69 -8.61 -35.89
N ILE A 367 -11.16 -8.28 -34.71
CA ILE A 367 -11.96 -7.97 -33.53
C ILE A 367 -11.78 -6.50 -33.18
N TYR A 368 -12.90 -5.81 -33.02
CA TYR A 368 -12.96 -4.40 -32.67
C TYR A 368 -13.69 -4.21 -31.35
N MET A 369 -13.24 -3.25 -30.56
CA MET A 369 -13.95 -2.79 -29.37
C MET A 369 -14.42 -1.37 -29.56
N MET A 370 -15.69 -1.14 -29.27
CA MET A 370 -16.28 0.19 -29.19
C MET A 370 -16.49 0.57 -27.74
N ASN A 371 -16.00 1.75 -27.33
CA ASN A 371 -16.27 2.33 -26.03
C ASN A 371 -17.43 3.34 -26.11
N LEU A 372 -18.22 3.38 -25.04
CA LEU A 372 -19.35 4.28 -24.85
C LEU A 372 -19.17 4.93 -23.47
N ASP A 373 -19.00 6.25 -23.41
CA ASP A 373 -18.67 6.93 -22.14
C ASP A 373 -19.87 7.09 -21.20
N ASN A 374 -21.08 7.30 -21.75
CA ASN A 374 -22.30 7.43 -20.96
C ASN A 374 -23.49 6.76 -21.69
N PRO A 375 -23.48 5.43 -21.85
CA PRO A 375 -24.54 4.74 -22.56
C PRO A 375 -25.81 4.69 -21.72
N LYS A 376 -26.95 5.01 -22.33
CA LYS A 376 -28.25 4.76 -21.72
C LYS A 376 -28.52 3.26 -21.75
N VAL A 377 -28.55 2.61 -20.59
CA VAL A 377 -28.65 1.15 -20.46
C VAL A 377 -29.77 0.69 -19.53
N LEU A 378 -30.22 -0.54 -19.74
CA LEU A 378 -31.16 -1.27 -18.90
C LEU A 378 -30.55 -2.60 -18.45
N MET A 379 -31.11 -3.15 -17.38
CA MET A 379 -30.81 -4.53 -16.99
C MET A 379 -31.32 -5.50 -18.07
N PRO A 380 -30.52 -6.49 -18.49
CA PRO A 380 -30.96 -7.48 -19.47
C PRO A 380 -32.10 -8.32 -18.91
N THR A 381 -33.12 -8.53 -19.74
CA THR A 381 -34.30 -9.34 -19.42
C THR A 381 -34.20 -10.76 -19.96
N GLY A 382 -33.33 -10.96 -20.96
CA GLY A 382 -33.22 -12.21 -21.70
C GLY A 382 -34.24 -12.31 -22.84
N ASN A 383 -35.00 -11.26 -23.10
CA ASN A 383 -35.92 -11.17 -24.24
C ASN A 383 -35.26 -10.49 -25.45
N GLU A 384 -34.05 -9.95 -25.30
CA GLU A 384 -33.39 -9.15 -26.32
C GLU A 384 -32.91 -9.98 -27.54
N GLY A 385 -32.78 -9.29 -28.66
CA GLY A 385 -32.13 -9.84 -29.85
C GLY A 385 -30.64 -10.05 -29.58
N GLY A 386 -30.15 -11.29 -29.76
CA GLY A 386 -28.76 -11.66 -29.47
C GLY A 386 -28.57 -12.57 -28.24
N VAL A 387 -29.60 -12.80 -27.43
CA VAL A 387 -29.59 -13.80 -26.35
C VAL A 387 -29.36 -15.21 -26.93
N ASN A 388 -28.29 -15.88 -26.46
CA ASN A 388 -27.88 -17.24 -26.85
C ASN A 388 -28.07 -18.25 -25.68
N SER A 389 -27.56 -19.48 -25.84
CA SER A 389 -27.62 -20.55 -24.83
C SER A 389 -26.78 -20.30 -23.58
N LEU A 390 -25.82 -19.37 -23.65
CA LEU A 390 -24.95 -19.00 -22.52
C LEU A 390 -25.53 -17.83 -21.71
N TRP A 391 -26.58 -17.16 -22.19
CA TRP A 391 -27.17 -16.06 -21.44
C TRP A 391 -27.81 -16.54 -20.13
N ARG A 392 -27.66 -15.74 -19.07
CA ARG A 392 -28.31 -15.94 -17.77
C ARG A 392 -28.90 -14.63 -17.20
N PRO A 393 -29.98 -14.71 -16.40
CA PRO A 393 -30.54 -13.57 -15.70
C PRO A 393 -29.57 -13.03 -14.65
N GLY A 394 -29.59 -11.72 -14.41
CA GLY A 394 -28.81 -11.08 -13.35
C GLY A 394 -27.79 -10.05 -13.82
N GLY A 395 -27.67 -9.83 -15.13
CA GLY A 395 -26.74 -8.84 -15.71
C GLY A 395 -25.28 -9.28 -15.59
N LEU A 396 -25.01 -10.58 -15.64
CA LEU A 396 -23.66 -11.13 -15.58
C LEU A 396 -23.47 -12.14 -16.71
N THR A 397 -22.37 -12.03 -17.44
CA THR A 397 -22.03 -12.99 -18.51
C THR A 397 -21.76 -14.38 -17.94
N HIS A 398 -21.87 -15.41 -18.78
CA HIS A 398 -21.51 -16.78 -18.43
C HIS A 398 -20.64 -17.39 -19.54
N PRO A 399 -19.55 -18.11 -19.19
CA PRO A 399 -19.06 -18.36 -17.83
C PRO A 399 -18.33 -17.17 -17.16
N GLY A 400 -18.11 -16.07 -17.89
CA GLY A 400 -17.23 -14.97 -17.49
C GLY A 400 -17.55 -14.19 -16.21
N GLY A 401 -18.81 -14.10 -15.79
CA GLY A 401 -19.20 -13.33 -14.60
C GLY A 401 -18.98 -11.82 -14.71
N MET A 402 -18.90 -11.28 -15.93
CA MET A 402 -18.66 -9.86 -16.20
C MET A 402 -19.97 -9.08 -16.20
N ARG A 403 -19.95 -7.82 -15.74
CA ARG A 403 -21.17 -6.99 -15.68
C ARG A 403 -21.66 -6.69 -17.08
N GLU A 404 -22.91 -7.03 -17.32
CA GLU A 404 -23.59 -6.92 -18.60
C GLU A 404 -24.84 -6.05 -18.45
N ALA A 405 -25.09 -5.21 -19.44
CA ALA A 405 -26.32 -4.44 -19.61
C ALA A 405 -26.73 -4.44 -21.10
N VAL A 406 -27.90 -3.91 -21.40
CA VAL A 406 -28.35 -3.70 -22.79
C VAL A 406 -28.64 -2.23 -23.03
N LEU A 407 -28.35 -1.75 -24.24
CA LEU A 407 -28.71 -0.40 -24.65
C LEU A 407 -30.23 -0.17 -24.58
N ASP A 408 -30.64 0.99 -24.09
CA ASP A 408 -32.04 1.40 -24.06
C ASP A 408 -32.44 2.07 -25.37
N ASN A 409 -32.69 1.25 -26.39
CA ASN A 409 -33.14 1.70 -27.72
C ASN A 409 -32.20 2.76 -28.33
N VAL A 410 -30.88 2.56 -28.19
CA VAL A 410 -29.85 3.47 -28.69
C VAL A 410 -29.32 2.95 -30.03
N PRO A 411 -29.74 3.52 -31.18
CA PRO A 411 -29.21 3.10 -32.47
C PRO A 411 -27.77 3.60 -32.64
N ILE A 412 -26.86 2.67 -32.95
CA ILE A 412 -25.48 2.99 -33.30
C ILE A 412 -25.29 2.62 -34.78
N ALA A 413 -25.29 3.63 -35.65
CA ALA A 413 -25.07 3.44 -37.08
C ALA A 413 -23.63 3.01 -37.35
N HIS A 414 -23.46 1.96 -38.16
CA HIS A 414 -22.15 1.51 -38.64
C HIS A 414 -21.94 1.76 -40.12
N GLY A 415 -23.01 1.94 -40.91
CA GLY A 415 -22.91 2.25 -42.35
C GLY A 415 -22.16 1.19 -43.18
N ASN A 416 -21.88 0.04 -42.57
CA ASN A 416 -21.12 -1.08 -43.11
C ASN A 416 -19.67 -0.72 -43.45
N ASP A 417 -19.14 0.32 -42.80
CA ASP A 417 -17.78 0.81 -43.00
C ASP A 417 -17.05 0.91 -41.67
N ILE A 418 -16.08 0.02 -41.47
CA ILE A 418 -15.27 -0.01 -40.26
C ILE A 418 -14.39 1.24 -40.11
N ASN A 419 -13.89 1.80 -41.23
CA ASN A 419 -13.03 2.98 -41.18
C ASN A 419 -13.85 4.22 -40.80
N ALA A 420 -15.08 4.31 -41.31
CA ALA A 420 -16.03 5.35 -40.89
C ALA A 420 -16.34 5.25 -39.38
N LEU A 421 -16.55 4.03 -38.86
CA LEU A 421 -16.73 3.82 -37.42
C LEU A 421 -15.51 4.24 -36.60
N MET A 422 -14.30 3.84 -37.01
CA MET A 422 -13.06 4.17 -36.30
C MET A 422 -12.71 5.66 -36.31
N THR A 423 -13.22 6.42 -37.28
CA THR A 423 -13.00 7.88 -37.35
C THR A 423 -14.07 8.68 -36.61
N THR A 424 -15.28 8.13 -36.45
CA THR A 424 -16.42 8.86 -35.86
C THR A 424 -16.76 8.42 -34.44
N ARG A 425 -16.22 7.29 -33.98
CA ARG A 425 -16.47 6.69 -32.66
C ARG A 425 -15.17 6.24 -32.02
N ASP A 426 -15.19 6.06 -30.71
CA ASP A 426 -14.07 5.44 -29.97
C ASP A 426 -14.07 3.93 -30.24
N VAL A 427 -13.48 3.55 -31.38
CA VAL A 427 -13.32 2.15 -31.81
C VAL A 427 -11.84 1.84 -31.98
N VAL A 428 -11.42 0.74 -31.37
CA VAL A 428 -10.05 0.23 -31.47
C VAL A 428 -10.04 -1.19 -32.00
N ARG A 429 -9.06 -1.49 -32.88
CA ARG A 429 -8.78 -2.86 -33.29
C ARG A 429 -8.00 -3.58 -32.19
N ILE A 430 -8.43 -4.79 -31.84
CA ILE A 430 -7.83 -5.63 -30.79
C ILE A 430 -7.09 -6.83 -31.39
N GLN A 431 -7.61 -7.40 -32.48
CA GLN A 431 -7.02 -8.49 -33.25
C GLN A 431 -6.97 -8.12 -34.72
#